data_AF-A0A7X7U3A6-F1
#
_entry.id   AF-A0A7X7U3A6-F1
#
_cell.length_a   1.000
_cell.length_b   1.000
_cell.length_c   1.000
_cell.angle_alpha   90.00
_cell.angle_beta   90.00
_cell.angle_gamma   90.00
#
_symmetry.space_group_name_H-M   'P 1'
#
loop_
_entity.id
_entity.type
_entity.pdbx_description
1 polymer ?
#
loop_
_entity_poly.entity_id
_entity_poly.type
_entity_poly.pdbx_seq_one_letter_code
_entity_poly.pdbx_strand_id
1 'polypeptide(L)'
;NNEVSYEGGWQNNRRMGMHKTYRMVENIFEELDAPGEWFHDAKGGVLYFYPPEDLDLNGAIVEAVRLRHLIEFRGTPENPVRSIRLRGLTFRHAARTFMDNREPLLRSDWTTYRGGSILFDGAEDCTLDGCTIDQVGGNGVFVNKYNRGITVRGCHIVGTGANGIAFVGDPNAVRNPLFEYNQRQDYRDIDKTPGPKTPNYPAGCLVEDCLIHETGRVEKQTAPVQISMSMGILVRHCSIYDVPRAGINISEGTFGGHVIEFCDVFDTVLETGDHGSFNSWGRDRYWGLEGIDLDAVTLGADKDLPTLDMVQPNVLRNNRWRCDHGWDIDLDDGSSLYRIYNNLCLNGGLKLREGFYRHVENNIIVNNSFHPHVWYRNSQDVFRRNILFAEYKPIRVNKPWGRECDFNLLHVPGQRAPVPAAVLQQAGGLDTGSLAADAMFVDPARGDYRVKDGSPALQLGFVNFAMDQFGVQKPELKTIARKPRLPGQATGVAESSSQRDPREIEWLGAKVRNVVGLGEVSAAGLPGETGVAVVDAPAASVAAQSGLRQGDVILRGDDRK
;
A
#
# COMPACT_ATOMS: atom_id res chain seq x y z
N ASN A 1 39.96 12.46 -15.09
CA ASN A 1 39.77 12.38 -13.62
C ASN A 1 38.60 11.46 -13.38
N ASN A 2 38.81 10.30 -12.77
CA ASN A 2 37.78 9.28 -12.50
C ASN A 2 36.76 9.77 -11.44
N GLU A 3 36.18 10.95 -11.64
CA GLU A 3 35.19 11.57 -10.77
C GLU A 3 33.81 11.32 -11.35
N VAL A 4 32.97 10.60 -10.59
CA VAL A 4 31.57 10.36 -10.95
C VAL A 4 30.74 11.56 -10.50
N SER A 5 30.04 12.21 -11.42
CA SER A 5 29.04 13.22 -11.09
C SER A 5 27.71 12.55 -10.73
N TYR A 6 27.23 12.77 -9.51
CA TYR A 6 25.92 12.27 -9.09
C TYR A 6 24.81 13.24 -9.49
N GLU A 7 23.82 12.75 -10.24
CA GLU A 7 22.57 13.42 -10.53
C GLU A 7 21.41 12.46 -10.25
N GLY A 8 20.31 12.94 -9.65
CA GLY A 8 19.15 12.11 -9.33
C GLY A 8 18.88 11.90 -7.83
N GLY A 9 18.13 10.85 -7.52
CA GLY A 9 17.74 10.49 -6.14
C GLY A 9 16.56 11.29 -5.59
N TRP A 10 15.73 11.89 -6.45
CA TRP A 10 14.60 12.73 -6.07
C TRP A 10 13.29 11.95 -5.83
N GLN A 11 13.29 10.65 -6.08
CA GLN A 11 12.09 9.80 -6.01
C GLN A 11 11.59 9.58 -4.58
N ASN A 12 12.42 9.90 -3.58
CA ASN A 12 12.09 9.80 -2.18
C ASN A 12 11.51 11.13 -1.69
N ASN A 13 10.27 11.10 -1.22
CA ASN A 13 9.62 12.28 -0.66
C ASN A 13 9.98 12.51 0.81
N ARG A 14 10.47 11.46 1.50
CA ARG A 14 11.21 11.65 2.74
C ARG A 14 12.58 12.24 2.40
N ARG A 15 12.99 13.30 3.11
CA ARG A 15 14.31 13.95 2.92
C ARG A 15 15.45 13.10 3.49
N MET A 16 15.58 11.89 2.98
CA MET A 16 16.63 10.94 3.29
C MET A 16 17.66 10.99 2.16
N GLY A 17 18.95 11.01 2.50
CA GLY A 17 20.00 10.90 1.48
C GLY A 17 19.97 9.53 0.79
N MET A 18 20.73 9.40 -0.31
CA MET A 18 20.93 8.10 -0.98
C MET A 18 21.42 7.04 0.01
N HIS A 19 21.00 5.79 -0.19
CA HIS A 19 21.49 4.67 0.61
C HIS A 19 23.02 4.58 0.52
N LYS A 20 23.68 4.25 1.63
CA LYS A 20 25.15 4.24 1.72
C LYS A 20 25.79 3.16 0.85
N THR A 21 25.10 2.03 0.69
CA THR A 21 25.64 0.82 0.05
C THR A 21 24.94 0.43 -1.24
N TYR A 22 23.63 0.67 -1.35
CA TYR A 22 22.79 0.16 -2.43
C TYR A 22 22.37 1.32 -3.29
N ARG A 23 23.00 1.47 -4.45
CA ARG A 23 22.76 2.57 -5.38
C ARG A 23 22.63 1.98 -6.77
N MET A 24 21.70 2.52 -7.54
CA MET A 24 21.65 2.30 -8.97
C MET A 24 22.29 3.50 -9.66
N VAL A 25 23.23 3.22 -10.57
CA VAL A 25 23.80 4.20 -11.49
C VAL A 25 23.58 3.66 -12.90
N GLU A 26 23.34 4.54 -13.86
CA GLU A 26 23.25 4.19 -15.28
C GLU A 26 23.98 5.25 -16.11
N ASN A 27 24.14 4.97 -17.41
CA ASN A 27 24.79 5.85 -18.37
C ASN A 27 26.29 6.09 -18.11
N ILE A 28 27.03 5.01 -17.83
CA ILE A 28 28.49 4.97 -17.70
C ILE A 28 29.02 4.03 -18.78
N PHE A 29 29.91 4.52 -19.66
CA PHE A 29 30.41 3.71 -20.78
C PHE A 29 31.27 2.55 -20.31
N GLU A 30 32.04 2.75 -19.24
CA GLU A 30 32.92 1.76 -18.63
C GLU A 30 32.16 0.58 -17.99
N GLU A 31 30.87 0.75 -17.69
CA GLU A 31 29.98 -0.28 -17.15
C GLU A 31 29.15 -0.97 -18.25
N LEU A 32 29.49 -0.78 -19.54
CA LEU A 32 28.93 -1.57 -20.65
C LEU A 32 29.71 -2.90 -20.74
N ASP A 33 29.35 -3.88 -19.91
CA ASP A 33 30.15 -5.08 -19.70
C ASP A 33 29.38 -6.41 -19.80
N ALA A 34 28.05 -6.36 -19.92
CA ALA A 34 27.20 -7.54 -20.05
C ALA A 34 26.27 -7.52 -21.29
N PRO A 35 25.94 -8.68 -21.88
CA PRO A 35 24.97 -8.75 -22.97
C PRO A 35 23.61 -8.15 -22.60
N GLY A 36 23.05 -7.36 -23.52
CA GLY A 36 21.78 -6.62 -23.35
C GLY A 36 21.97 -5.17 -22.89
N GLU A 37 23.16 -4.79 -22.42
CA GLU A 37 23.46 -3.42 -22.04
C GLU A 37 23.77 -2.53 -23.24
N TRP A 38 23.54 -1.23 -23.09
CA TRP A 38 23.80 -0.22 -24.11
C TRP A 38 24.24 1.11 -23.51
N PHE A 39 24.98 1.89 -24.30
CA PHE A 39 25.40 3.25 -23.96
C PHE A 39 25.25 4.16 -25.18
N HIS A 40 24.63 5.31 -25.00
CA HIS A 40 24.48 6.31 -26.07
C HIS A 40 25.45 7.47 -25.84
N ASP A 41 26.52 7.51 -26.64
CA ASP A 41 27.37 8.69 -26.74
C ASP A 41 26.66 9.77 -27.54
N ALA A 42 25.92 10.63 -26.84
CA ALA A 42 25.18 11.73 -27.45
C ALA A 42 26.09 12.78 -28.11
N LYS A 43 27.35 12.91 -27.71
CA LYS A 43 28.30 13.87 -28.32
C LYS A 43 28.85 13.34 -29.63
N GLY A 44 29.20 12.05 -29.66
CA GLY A 44 29.65 11.35 -30.87
C GLY A 44 28.51 10.94 -31.81
N GLY A 45 27.27 10.88 -31.31
CA GLY A 45 26.13 10.36 -32.06
C GLY A 45 26.18 8.85 -32.28
N VAL A 46 26.76 8.10 -31.34
CA VAL A 46 26.99 6.66 -31.44
C VAL A 46 26.23 5.92 -30.35
N LEU A 47 25.45 4.90 -30.73
CA LEU A 47 24.87 3.94 -29.81
C LEU A 47 25.75 2.70 -29.76
N TYR A 48 26.36 2.45 -28.61
CA TYR A 48 27.06 1.21 -28.29
C TYR A 48 26.06 0.24 -27.67
N PHE A 49 26.11 -1.03 -28.08
CA PHE A 49 25.23 -2.07 -27.58
C PHE A 49 26.00 -3.38 -27.53
N TYR A 50 25.91 -4.08 -26.40
CA TYR A 50 26.48 -5.42 -26.23
C TYR A 50 25.39 -6.44 -26.61
N PRO A 51 25.44 -7.07 -27.79
CA PRO A 51 24.40 -7.99 -28.22
C PRO A 51 24.40 -9.29 -27.37
N PRO A 52 23.22 -9.83 -27.04
CA PRO A 52 23.07 -11.23 -26.67
C PRO A 52 23.64 -12.18 -27.73
N GLU A 53 24.09 -13.37 -27.33
CA GLU A 53 24.76 -14.34 -28.23
C GLU A 53 23.92 -14.74 -29.45
N ASP A 54 22.60 -14.73 -29.32
CA ASP A 54 21.63 -15.17 -30.32
C ASP A 54 21.07 -14.03 -31.20
N LEU A 55 21.51 -12.79 -30.99
CA LEU A 55 21.02 -11.63 -31.75
C LEU A 55 21.90 -11.28 -32.95
N ASP A 56 21.38 -11.48 -34.16
CA ASP A 56 22.00 -10.94 -35.39
C ASP A 56 21.70 -9.43 -35.53
N LEU A 57 22.72 -8.62 -35.26
CA LEU A 57 22.64 -7.16 -35.38
C LEU A 57 22.29 -6.66 -36.79
N ASN A 58 22.63 -7.40 -37.85
CA ASN A 58 22.32 -6.96 -39.22
C ASN A 58 20.83 -7.02 -39.54
N GLY A 59 20.08 -7.90 -38.85
CA GLY A 59 18.63 -8.05 -38.99
C GLY A 59 17.83 -7.46 -37.83
N ALA A 60 18.49 -6.92 -36.81
CA ALA A 60 17.84 -6.44 -35.59
C ALA A 60 17.02 -5.16 -35.86
N ILE A 61 15.82 -5.10 -35.25
CA ILE A 61 15.05 -3.86 -35.16
C ILE A 61 15.50 -3.14 -33.89
N VAL A 62 16.05 -1.93 -34.05
CA VAL A 62 16.49 -1.07 -32.94
C VAL A 62 15.57 0.14 -32.87
N GLU A 63 14.83 0.25 -31.77
CA GLU A 63 13.89 1.35 -31.54
C GLU A 63 14.38 2.25 -30.39
N ALA A 64 14.41 3.55 -30.62
CA ALA A 64 14.75 4.54 -29.60
C ALA A 64 13.54 5.41 -29.28
N VAL A 65 13.30 5.64 -27.98
CA VAL A 65 12.16 6.42 -27.49
C VAL A 65 12.57 7.82 -27.06
N ARG A 66 11.75 8.82 -27.45
CA ARG A 66 11.95 10.23 -27.03
C ARG A 66 10.73 10.83 -26.37
N LEU A 67 9.53 10.44 -26.80
CA LEU A 67 8.29 10.97 -26.26
C LEU A 67 7.98 10.32 -24.92
N ARG A 68 7.68 11.15 -23.92
CA ARG A 68 7.18 10.67 -22.62
C ARG A 68 5.68 10.37 -22.68
N HIS A 69 4.94 11.18 -23.44
CA HIS A 69 3.49 11.10 -23.58
C HIS A 69 3.16 10.79 -25.04
N LEU A 70 2.27 9.82 -25.26
CA LEU A 70 1.82 9.39 -26.59
C LEU A 70 0.47 10.03 -26.93
N ILE A 71 -0.41 10.15 -25.95
CA ILE A 71 -1.70 10.83 -26.06
C ILE A 71 -1.92 11.75 -24.86
N GLU A 72 -2.34 12.98 -25.12
CA GLU A 72 -2.69 13.95 -24.09
C GLU A 72 -4.10 14.49 -24.33
N PHE A 73 -4.95 14.38 -23.32
CA PHE A 73 -6.23 15.07 -23.23
C PHE A 73 -6.00 16.33 -22.40
N ARG A 74 -6.02 17.51 -23.05
CA ARG A 74 -5.80 18.80 -22.39
C ARG A 74 -7.04 19.67 -22.48
N GLY A 75 -7.72 19.84 -21.36
CA GLY A 75 -8.84 20.75 -21.18
C GLY A 75 -8.70 21.54 -19.88
N THR A 76 -9.80 22.19 -19.50
CA THR A 76 -9.94 22.94 -18.25
C THR A 76 -11.25 22.56 -17.58
N PRO A 77 -11.46 22.83 -16.27
CA PRO A 77 -12.77 22.62 -15.65
C PRO A 77 -13.92 23.32 -16.40
N GLU A 78 -13.66 24.51 -16.96
CA GLU A 78 -14.65 25.29 -17.70
C GLU A 78 -14.86 24.78 -19.12
N ASN A 79 -13.79 24.26 -19.76
CA ASN A 79 -13.81 23.71 -21.11
C ASN A 79 -13.05 22.38 -21.16
N PRO A 80 -13.64 21.28 -20.68
CA PRO A 80 -12.93 20.01 -20.60
C PRO A 80 -12.98 19.27 -21.93
N VAL A 81 -12.04 18.35 -22.13
CA VAL A 81 -12.12 17.37 -23.22
C VAL A 81 -13.17 16.34 -22.84
N ARG A 82 -14.19 16.13 -23.67
CA ARG A 82 -15.35 15.30 -23.33
C ARG A 82 -15.55 14.13 -24.28
N SER A 83 -16.02 13.01 -23.74
CA SER A 83 -16.66 11.93 -24.50
C SER A 83 -15.80 11.29 -25.60
N ILE A 84 -14.48 11.23 -25.39
CA ILE A 84 -13.57 10.53 -26.30
C ILE A 84 -13.34 9.09 -25.81
N ARG A 85 -13.40 8.13 -26.73
CA ARG A 85 -13.09 6.73 -26.47
C ARG A 85 -11.95 6.25 -27.36
N LEU A 86 -10.89 5.77 -26.74
CA LEU A 86 -9.82 5.01 -27.40
C LEU A 86 -10.09 3.53 -27.18
N ARG A 87 -10.20 2.74 -28.26
CA ARG A 87 -10.64 1.35 -28.19
C ARG A 87 -9.73 0.41 -28.97
N GLY A 88 -9.30 -0.67 -28.33
CA GLY A 88 -8.53 -1.74 -29.00
C GLY A 88 -7.16 -1.32 -29.53
N LEU A 89 -6.63 -0.20 -29.03
CA LEU A 89 -5.33 0.34 -29.45
C LEU A 89 -4.21 -0.20 -28.58
N THR A 90 -3.02 -0.37 -29.16
CA THR A 90 -1.78 -0.65 -28.42
C THR A 90 -0.93 0.62 -28.35
N PHE A 91 -0.58 1.03 -27.14
CA PHE A 91 0.34 2.11 -26.84
C PHE A 91 1.63 1.50 -26.30
N ARG A 92 2.75 1.73 -26.98
CA ARG A 92 4.05 1.16 -26.60
C ARG A 92 5.17 2.18 -26.69
N HIS A 93 6.24 1.93 -25.96
CA HIS A 93 7.53 2.58 -26.14
C HIS A 93 7.47 4.10 -25.89
N ALA A 94 7.37 4.48 -24.62
CA ALA A 94 7.55 5.86 -24.16
C ALA A 94 8.86 6.01 -23.36
N ALA A 95 9.43 7.21 -23.34
CA ALA A 95 10.68 7.52 -22.64
C ALA A 95 10.56 7.33 -21.12
N ARG A 96 11.68 6.96 -20.48
CA ARG A 96 11.76 6.82 -19.02
C ARG A 96 11.57 8.16 -18.31
N THR A 97 10.90 8.14 -17.17
CA THR A 97 10.53 9.35 -16.40
C THR A 97 11.17 9.44 -15.02
N PHE A 98 11.99 8.46 -14.62
CA PHE A 98 12.50 8.38 -13.26
C PHE A 98 13.32 9.61 -12.83
N MET A 99 14.03 10.27 -13.76
CA MET A 99 14.76 11.52 -13.47
C MET A 99 13.87 12.75 -13.39
N ASP A 100 12.62 12.66 -13.83
CA ASP A 100 11.60 13.71 -13.74
C ASP A 100 10.59 13.47 -12.59
N ASN A 101 10.66 12.30 -11.94
CA ASN A 101 9.87 11.98 -10.76
C ASN A 101 10.42 12.74 -9.54
N ARG A 102 9.87 13.93 -9.29
CA ARG A 102 10.35 14.88 -8.26
C ARG A 102 9.25 15.57 -7.47
N GLU A 103 7.99 15.47 -7.90
CA GLU A 103 6.91 16.21 -7.24
C GLU A 103 6.47 15.52 -5.95
N PRO A 104 6.56 16.18 -4.79
CA PRO A 104 6.14 15.59 -3.53
C PRO A 104 4.62 15.40 -3.49
N LEU A 105 4.19 14.23 -2.99
CA LEU A 105 2.79 14.00 -2.59
C LEU A 105 2.62 14.31 -1.09
N LEU A 106 1.39 14.26 -0.58
CA LEU A 106 1.10 14.72 0.79
C LEU A 106 1.68 13.77 1.83
N ARG A 107 2.87 14.12 2.34
CA ARG A 107 3.66 13.31 3.27
C ARG A 107 3.79 11.84 2.83
N SER A 108 3.71 11.54 1.54
CA SER A 108 3.97 10.19 0.99
C SER A 108 5.43 9.80 1.18
N ASP A 109 5.75 8.52 1.05
CA ASP A 109 7.13 8.04 1.02
C ASP A 109 7.83 8.33 -0.31
N TRP A 110 7.08 8.48 -1.39
CA TRP A 110 7.60 8.74 -2.73
C TRP A 110 7.03 10.00 -3.39
N THR A 111 7.77 10.50 -4.37
CA THR A 111 7.32 11.57 -5.25
C THR A 111 6.60 11.00 -6.47
N THR A 112 6.01 11.88 -7.28
CA THR A 112 5.43 11.53 -8.57
C THR A 112 6.05 12.31 -9.74
N TYR A 113 6.14 11.66 -10.89
CA TYR A 113 6.21 12.35 -12.18
C TYR A 113 4.77 12.63 -12.64
N ARG A 114 4.40 13.91 -12.75
CA ARG A 114 3.06 14.35 -13.14
C ARG A 114 2.81 14.22 -14.64
N GLY A 115 2.77 12.98 -15.12
CA GLY A 115 2.52 12.64 -16.52
C GLY A 115 2.60 11.13 -16.77
N GLY A 116 2.18 10.70 -17.95
CA GLY A 116 2.21 9.29 -18.34
C GLY A 116 2.09 9.12 -19.84
N SER A 117 2.22 7.88 -20.33
CA SER A 117 2.09 7.59 -21.77
C SER A 117 0.72 8.03 -22.32
N ILE A 118 -0.31 8.00 -21.47
CA ILE A 118 -1.61 8.62 -21.72
C ILE A 118 -1.90 9.58 -20.56
N LEU A 119 -2.08 10.86 -20.86
CA LEU A 119 -2.35 11.92 -19.88
C LEU A 119 -3.79 12.43 -20.02
N PHE A 120 -4.54 12.46 -18.92
CA PHE A 120 -5.80 13.18 -18.79
C PHE A 120 -5.63 14.40 -17.88
N ASP A 121 -5.79 15.61 -18.41
CA ASP A 121 -5.65 16.87 -17.69
C ASP A 121 -6.82 17.80 -18.07
N GLY A 122 -7.89 17.81 -17.27
CA GLY A 122 -9.11 18.54 -17.61
C GLY A 122 -10.03 17.79 -18.57
N ALA A 123 -10.31 16.50 -18.31
CA ALA A 123 -11.20 15.68 -19.12
C ALA A 123 -12.44 15.17 -18.37
N GLU A 124 -13.53 14.97 -19.10
CA GLU A 124 -14.77 14.36 -18.59
C GLU A 124 -15.24 13.21 -19.49
N ASP A 125 -15.75 12.14 -18.88
CA ASP A 125 -16.40 11.02 -19.57
C ASP A 125 -15.58 10.40 -20.72
N CYS A 126 -14.25 10.40 -20.59
CA CYS A 126 -13.34 9.78 -21.54
C CYS A 126 -13.01 8.34 -21.15
N THR A 127 -12.75 7.48 -22.14
CA THR A 127 -12.59 6.04 -21.92
C THR A 127 -11.40 5.45 -22.68
N LEU A 128 -10.61 4.62 -21.99
CA LEU A 128 -9.75 3.60 -22.58
C LEU A 128 -10.48 2.25 -22.49
N ASP A 129 -10.80 1.64 -23.63
CA ASP A 129 -11.64 0.44 -23.72
C ASP A 129 -10.91 -0.68 -24.45
N GLY A 130 -10.46 -1.70 -23.72
CA GLY A 130 -9.77 -2.83 -24.34
C GLY A 130 -8.44 -2.47 -24.99
N CYS A 131 -7.75 -1.44 -24.49
CA CYS A 131 -6.43 -1.06 -24.97
C CYS A 131 -5.32 -1.88 -24.31
N THR A 132 -4.17 -1.94 -24.97
CA THR A 132 -2.92 -2.46 -24.41
C THR A 132 -1.95 -1.31 -24.18
N ILE A 133 -1.36 -1.23 -23.00
CA ILE A 133 -0.26 -0.32 -22.67
C ILE A 133 0.94 -1.19 -22.32
N ASP A 134 1.98 -1.15 -23.14
CA ASP A 134 3.05 -2.14 -23.15
C ASP A 134 4.42 -1.45 -23.18
N GLN A 135 5.26 -1.72 -22.18
CA GLN A 135 6.66 -1.27 -22.15
C GLN A 135 6.82 0.25 -22.34
N VAL A 136 6.03 1.03 -21.61
CA VAL A 136 6.18 2.49 -21.52
C VAL A 136 7.12 2.84 -20.38
N GLY A 137 8.07 3.77 -20.58
CA GLY A 137 9.15 4.02 -19.64
C GLY A 137 8.77 4.73 -18.33
N GLY A 138 7.53 5.21 -18.20
CA GLY A 138 7.02 5.91 -17.01
C GLY A 138 5.66 5.38 -16.59
N ASN A 139 4.78 6.28 -16.13
CA ASN A 139 3.40 5.92 -15.82
C ASN A 139 2.65 5.49 -17.09
N GLY A 140 1.81 4.46 -17.00
CA GLY A 140 0.93 4.04 -18.10
C GLY A 140 -0.12 5.12 -18.39
N VAL A 141 -1.04 5.31 -17.45
CA VAL A 141 -2.08 6.35 -17.49
C VAL A 141 -1.87 7.30 -16.32
N PHE A 142 -1.97 8.60 -16.59
CA PHE A 142 -1.93 9.63 -15.56
C PHE A 142 -3.17 10.52 -15.64
N VAL A 143 -3.94 10.60 -14.56
CA VAL A 143 -5.15 11.41 -14.43
C VAL A 143 -4.84 12.57 -13.49
N ASN A 144 -4.58 13.73 -14.10
CA ASN A 144 -4.00 14.91 -13.48
C ASN A 144 -5.07 15.92 -13.05
N LYS A 145 -5.05 16.35 -11.79
CA LYS A 145 -5.90 17.45 -11.30
C LYS A 145 -7.37 17.21 -11.68
N TYR A 146 -8.11 18.23 -12.14
CA TYR A 146 -9.51 18.09 -12.51
C TYR A 146 -9.74 17.05 -13.60
N ASN A 147 -10.45 15.96 -13.27
CA ASN A 147 -11.06 15.04 -14.23
C ASN A 147 -12.33 14.42 -13.65
N ARG A 148 -13.33 14.11 -14.49
CA ARG A 148 -14.58 13.43 -14.06
C ARG A 148 -14.88 12.21 -14.92
N GLY A 149 -15.27 11.10 -14.32
CA GLY A 149 -15.78 9.96 -15.10
C GLY A 149 -14.77 9.29 -16.05
N ILE A 150 -13.46 9.43 -15.80
CA ILE A 150 -12.45 8.74 -16.62
C ILE A 150 -12.57 7.24 -16.39
N THR A 151 -12.72 6.48 -17.46
CA THR A 151 -12.88 5.03 -17.41
C THR A 151 -11.71 4.32 -18.09
N VAL A 152 -11.03 3.44 -17.38
CA VAL A 152 -10.06 2.49 -17.94
C VAL A 152 -10.66 1.11 -17.78
N ARG A 153 -11.15 0.51 -18.87
CA ARG A 153 -11.89 -0.75 -18.85
C ARG A 153 -11.24 -1.80 -19.74
N GLY A 154 -11.15 -3.03 -19.25
CA GLY A 154 -10.78 -4.17 -20.09
C GLY A 154 -9.36 -4.09 -20.65
N CYS A 155 -8.50 -3.26 -20.08
CA CYS A 155 -7.17 -2.96 -20.61
C CYS A 155 -6.11 -3.93 -20.08
N HIS A 156 -5.08 -4.18 -20.88
CA HIS A 156 -3.87 -4.89 -20.46
C HIS A 156 -2.73 -3.89 -20.32
N ILE A 157 -2.24 -3.69 -19.10
CA ILE A 157 -1.17 -2.75 -18.79
C ILE A 157 0.02 -3.57 -18.27
N VAL A 158 1.12 -3.57 -19.01
CA VAL A 158 2.27 -4.45 -18.76
C VAL A 158 3.60 -3.73 -18.96
N GLY A 159 4.58 -4.05 -18.11
CA GLY A 159 5.96 -3.58 -18.29
C GLY A 159 6.13 -2.06 -18.15
N THR A 160 5.24 -1.39 -17.41
CA THR A 160 5.35 0.06 -17.20
C THR A 160 6.56 0.40 -16.34
N GLY A 161 7.28 1.45 -16.68
CA GLY A 161 8.45 1.89 -15.95
C GLY A 161 8.12 2.43 -14.56
N ALA A 162 6.91 2.96 -14.37
CA ALA A 162 6.42 3.46 -13.09
C ALA A 162 5.03 2.87 -12.74
N ASN A 163 4.04 3.71 -12.43
CA ASN A 163 2.68 3.26 -12.08
C ASN A 163 1.94 2.74 -13.32
N GLY A 164 0.99 1.81 -13.13
CA GLY A 164 0.06 1.43 -14.20
C GLY A 164 -0.91 2.57 -14.51
N ILE A 165 -1.64 3.02 -13.50
CA ILE A 165 -2.60 4.12 -13.54
C ILE A 165 -2.40 4.97 -12.27
N ALA A 166 -2.18 6.27 -12.43
CA ALA A 166 -2.06 7.21 -11.32
C ALA A 166 -3.13 8.29 -11.38
N PHE A 167 -3.92 8.43 -10.31
CA PHE A 167 -4.86 9.53 -10.09
C PHE A 167 -4.22 10.49 -9.09
N VAL A 168 -3.92 11.73 -9.52
CA VAL A 168 -3.23 12.70 -8.66
C VAL A 168 -3.87 14.08 -8.77
N GLY A 169 -4.50 14.53 -7.70
CA GLY A 169 -5.07 15.88 -7.60
C GLY A 169 -4.06 17.01 -7.49
N ASP A 170 -4.60 18.23 -7.38
CA ASP A 170 -3.85 19.44 -7.08
C ASP A 170 -3.66 19.59 -5.56
N PRO A 171 -2.43 19.75 -5.06
CA PRO A 171 -2.20 20.05 -3.64
C PRO A 171 -2.92 21.32 -3.16
N ASN A 172 -3.21 22.28 -4.04
CA ASN A 172 -3.98 23.47 -3.69
C ASN A 172 -5.48 23.18 -3.44
N ALA A 173 -5.97 22.01 -3.84
CA ALA A 173 -7.31 21.54 -3.47
C ALA A 173 -7.37 21.08 -2.01
N VAL A 174 -6.23 20.87 -1.34
CA VAL A 174 -6.15 20.34 0.03
C VAL A 174 -6.03 21.45 1.07
N ARG A 175 -6.68 21.24 2.23
CA ARG A 175 -6.59 22.14 3.39
C ARG A 175 -5.35 21.80 4.20
N ASN A 176 -4.56 22.82 4.49
CA ASN A 176 -3.29 22.71 5.22
C ASN A 176 -2.38 21.55 4.71
N PRO A 177 -2.00 21.51 3.42
CA PRO A 177 -1.19 20.41 2.91
C PRO A 177 0.21 20.41 3.57
N LEU A 178 0.68 19.23 3.93
CA LEU A 178 2.07 18.97 4.32
C LEU A 178 2.69 17.99 3.32
N PHE A 179 4.01 18.08 3.13
CA PHE A 179 4.70 17.31 2.09
C PHE A 179 5.81 16.43 2.64
N GLU A 180 6.50 16.87 3.69
CA GLU A 180 7.60 16.11 4.30
C GLU A 180 7.14 15.40 5.58
N TYR A 181 7.61 14.17 5.77
CA TYR A 181 7.17 13.24 6.82
C TYR A 181 7.19 13.82 8.23
N ASN A 182 8.18 14.63 8.59
CA ASN A 182 8.36 15.19 9.93
C ASN A 182 7.62 16.51 10.14
N GLN A 183 6.97 17.06 9.11
CA GLN A 183 6.17 18.27 9.27
C GLN A 183 4.95 17.98 10.15
N ARG A 184 4.66 18.93 11.05
CA ARG A 184 3.53 18.92 11.98
C ARG A 184 2.78 20.25 11.89
N GLN A 185 1.56 20.27 12.42
CA GLN A 185 0.70 21.45 12.52
C GLN A 185 0.19 21.59 13.96
N ASP A 186 -0.21 22.79 14.35
CA ASP A 186 -0.86 23.06 15.62
C ASP A 186 -2.38 23.13 15.42
N TYR A 187 -3.14 22.53 16.34
CA TYR A 187 -4.60 22.49 16.33
C TYR A 187 -5.26 23.88 16.23
N ARG A 188 -4.60 24.93 16.73
CA ARG A 188 -5.12 26.31 16.66
C ARG A 188 -5.07 26.90 15.24
N ASP A 189 -4.21 26.37 14.37
CA ASP A 189 -3.88 26.96 13.08
C ASP A 189 -4.50 26.21 11.88
N ILE A 190 -5.11 25.03 12.12
CA ILE A 190 -5.73 24.26 11.04
C ILE A 190 -7.08 24.84 10.61
N ASP A 191 -7.35 24.76 9.32
CA ASP A 191 -8.69 24.96 8.78
C ASP A 191 -9.53 23.73 9.15
N LYS A 192 -10.62 23.92 9.91
CA LYS A 192 -11.50 22.84 10.37
C LYS A 192 -12.64 22.52 9.40
N THR A 193 -12.69 23.16 8.23
CA THR A 193 -13.71 22.90 7.22
C THR A 193 -13.50 21.49 6.62
N PRO A 194 -14.52 20.62 6.59
CA PRO A 194 -14.42 19.32 5.94
C PRO A 194 -14.22 19.43 4.42
N GLY A 195 -13.47 18.49 3.86
CA GLY A 195 -13.31 18.30 2.43
C GLY A 195 -12.42 19.33 1.72
N PRO A 196 -12.45 19.32 0.37
CA PRO A 196 -11.55 20.10 -0.46
C PRO A 196 -11.76 21.61 -0.37
N LYS A 197 -10.75 22.37 -0.77
CA LYS A 197 -10.82 23.82 -1.08
C LYS A 197 -11.42 24.10 -2.46
N THR A 198 -11.07 23.28 -3.44
CA THR A 198 -11.44 23.45 -4.85
C THR A 198 -11.78 22.09 -5.46
N PRO A 199 -12.53 22.01 -6.58
CA PRO A 199 -12.83 20.75 -7.23
C PRO A 199 -11.66 20.16 -8.06
N ASN A 200 -10.43 20.70 -7.94
CA ASN A 200 -9.30 20.42 -8.83
C ASN A 200 -8.58 19.09 -8.52
N TYR A 201 -9.31 17.99 -8.64
CA TYR A 201 -8.85 16.62 -8.37
C TYR A 201 -9.60 15.61 -9.26
N PRO A 202 -9.07 14.40 -9.48
CA PRO A 202 -9.80 13.33 -10.16
C PRO A 202 -10.98 12.86 -9.31
N ALA A 203 -12.16 12.74 -9.91
CA ALA A 203 -13.33 12.25 -9.19
C ALA A 203 -14.23 11.34 -10.01
N GLY A 204 -14.81 10.33 -9.36
CA GLY A 204 -15.76 9.41 -9.98
C GLY A 204 -15.18 8.64 -11.17
N CYS A 205 -13.88 8.31 -11.12
CA CYS A 205 -13.22 7.55 -12.19
C CYS A 205 -13.28 6.05 -11.89
N LEU A 206 -13.17 5.25 -12.95
CA LEU A 206 -13.35 3.80 -12.92
C LEU A 206 -12.13 3.10 -13.52
N VAL A 207 -11.57 2.12 -12.80
CA VAL A 207 -10.68 1.09 -13.33
C VAL A 207 -11.39 -0.25 -13.21
N GLU A 208 -11.74 -0.86 -14.33
CA GLU A 208 -12.57 -2.06 -14.35
C GLU A 208 -11.99 -3.13 -15.25
N ASP A 209 -11.96 -4.37 -14.77
CA ASP A 209 -11.66 -5.54 -15.61
C ASP A 209 -10.31 -5.45 -16.32
N CYS A 210 -9.32 -4.85 -15.65
CA CYS A 210 -7.98 -4.64 -16.19
C CYS A 210 -6.98 -5.66 -15.65
N LEU A 211 -6.08 -6.10 -16.51
CA LEU A 211 -4.92 -6.89 -16.13
C LEU A 211 -3.71 -5.97 -16.07
N ILE A 212 -3.14 -5.76 -14.88
CA ILE A 212 -2.04 -4.81 -14.65
C ILE A 212 -0.89 -5.54 -13.97
N HIS A 213 0.23 -5.73 -14.66
CA HIS A 213 1.36 -6.47 -14.10
C HIS A 213 2.71 -5.98 -14.59
N GLU A 214 3.77 -6.40 -13.90
CA GLU A 214 5.15 -6.01 -14.22
C GLU A 214 5.33 -4.47 -14.27
N THR A 215 4.63 -3.74 -13.40
CA THR A 215 4.79 -2.29 -13.27
C THR A 215 6.01 -1.95 -12.40
N GLY A 216 6.50 -0.72 -12.47
CA GLY A 216 7.68 -0.30 -11.70
C GLY A 216 8.97 -0.96 -12.20
N ARG A 217 9.11 -1.17 -13.51
CA ARG A 217 10.34 -1.74 -14.10
C ARG A 217 11.56 -0.86 -13.84
N VAL A 218 11.36 0.45 -13.72
CA VAL A 218 12.42 1.44 -13.46
C VAL A 218 12.21 2.08 -12.08
N GLU A 219 11.05 2.68 -11.85
CA GLU A 219 10.70 3.33 -10.59
C GLU A 219 10.11 2.32 -9.59
N LYS A 220 10.79 2.12 -8.46
CA LYS A 220 10.47 1.04 -7.50
C LYS A 220 9.48 1.42 -6.39
N GLN A 221 9.28 2.71 -6.15
CA GLN A 221 8.24 3.20 -5.23
C GLN A 221 7.01 3.64 -6.02
N THR A 222 6.24 2.65 -6.48
CA THR A 222 5.11 2.83 -7.39
C THR A 222 3.98 1.86 -7.03
N ALA A 223 2.82 2.01 -7.65
CA ALA A 223 1.75 1.04 -7.60
C ALA A 223 1.08 0.90 -8.98
N PRO A 224 0.65 -0.29 -9.39
CA PRO A 224 -0.27 -0.51 -10.51
C PRO A 224 -1.45 0.45 -10.51
N VAL A 225 -2.06 0.69 -9.34
CA VAL A 225 -3.05 1.75 -9.14
C VAL A 225 -2.62 2.64 -7.98
N GLN A 226 -2.25 3.88 -8.33
CA GLN A 226 -1.89 4.94 -7.40
C GLN A 226 -3.05 5.93 -7.28
N ILE A 227 -3.50 6.23 -6.06
CA ILE A 227 -4.54 7.22 -5.79
C ILE A 227 -3.97 8.27 -4.84
N SER A 228 -4.04 9.53 -5.23
CA SER A 228 -3.68 10.66 -4.38
C SER A 228 -4.58 11.87 -4.67
N MET A 229 -5.01 12.57 -3.63
CA MET A 229 -5.82 13.80 -3.70
C MET A 229 -6.97 13.63 -4.68
N SER A 230 -7.78 12.58 -4.49
CA SER A 230 -8.80 12.13 -5.44
C SER A 230 -10.07 11.73 -4.70
N MET A 231 -11.22 11.63 -5.37
CA MET A 231 -12.48 11.30 -4.69
C MET A 231 -13.28 10.24 -5.44
N GLY A 232 -13.75 9.21 -4.75
CA GLY A 232 -14.70 8.26 -5.35
C GLY A 232 -14.13 7.49 -6.54
N ILE A 233 -12.87 7.06 -6.46
CA ILE A 233 -12.27 6.18 -7.47
C ILE A 233 -12.75 4.74 -7.21
N LEU A 234 -13.33 4.10 -8.23
CA LEU A 234 -13.75 2.71 -8.20
C LEU A 234 -12.72 1.84 -8.94
N VAL A 235 -12.13 0.88 -8.24
CA VAL A 235 -11.25 -0.15 -8.82
C VAL A 235 -11.94 -1.50 -8.64
N ARG A 236 -12.27 -2.18 -9.74
CA ARG A 236 -12.98 -3.46 -9.65
C ARG A 236 -12.59 -4.50 -10.68
N HIS A 237 -12.69 -5.77 -10.30
CA HIS A 237 -12.37 -6.90 -11.16
C HIS A 237 -10.98 -6.78 -11.82
N CYS A 238 -9.99 -6.23 -11.12
CA CYS A 238 -8.63 -6.12 -11.64
C CYS A 238 -7.77 -7.28 -11.13
N SER A 239 -6.92 -7.83 -12.00
CA SER A 239 -5.85 -8.76 -11.61
C SER A 239 -4.54 -8.01 -11.63
N ILE A 240 -3.84 -7.98 -10.49
CA ILE A 240 -2.67 -7.13 -10.27
C ILE A 240 -1.54 -7.96 -9.65
N TYR A 241 -0.38 -8.03 -10.31
CA TYR A 241 0.75 -8.83 -9.80
C TYR A 241 2.12 -8.47 -10.39
N ASP A 242 3.18 -9.05 -9.82
CA ASP A 242 4.60 -8.84 -10.18
C ASP A 242 5.04 -7.38 -10.03
N VAL A 243 5.02 -6.89 -8.79
CA VAL A 243 5.24 -5.46 -8.52
C VAL A 243 6.22 -5.21 -7.39
N PRO A 244 7.05 -4.14 -7.48
CA PRO A 244 8.11 -3.90 -6.51
C PRO A 244 7.60 -3.44 -5.13
N ARG A 245 6.38 -2.92 -5.06
CA ARG A 245 5.75 -2.27 -3.88
C ARG A 245 4.29 -2.73 -3.74
N ALA A 246 3.32 -1.85 -3.44
CA ALA A 246 1.90 -2.23 -3.39
C ALA A 246 1.35 -2.56 -4.77
N GLY A 247 0.29 -3.37 -4.79
CA GLY A 247 -0.59 -3.47 -5.95
C GLY A 247 -1.52 -2.25 -6.07
N ILE A 248 -2.10 -1.81 -4.96
CA ILE A 248 -2.96 -0.62 -4.90
C ILE A 248 -2.52 0.25 -3.71
N ASN A 249 -2.24 1.52 -3.94
CA ASN A 249 -1.93 2.49 -2.89
C ASN A 249 -2.90 3.68 -2.89
N ILE A 250 -3.35 4.06 -1.70
CA ILE A 250 -4.01 5.34 -1.43
C ILE A 250 -3.06 6.20 -0.58
N SER A 251 -2.53 7.26 -1.17
CA SER A 251 -1.44 8.06 -0.61
C SER A 251 -1.83 8.83 0.67
N GLU A 252 -3.10 9.23 0.79
CA GLU A 252 -3.63 9.95 1.94
C GLU A 252 -5.18 9.87 1.98
N GLY A 253 -5.84 10.36 3.04
CA GLY A 253 -7.29 10.26 3.19
C GLY A 253 -8.12 11.19 2.31
N THR A 254 -7.50 12.15 1.61
CA THR A 254 -8.20 13.10 0.73
C THR A 254 -8.70 12.42 -0.55
N PHE A 255 -9.96 12.51 -0.97
CA PHE A 255 -11.18 12.91 -0.27
C PHE A 255 -12.14 11.70 -0.14
N GLY A 256 -11.57 10.53 0.09
CA GLY A 256 -12.32 9.32 0.39
C GLY A 256 -13.32 8.87 -0.68
N GLY A 257 -14.23 7.99 -0.25
CA GLY A 257 -15.26 7.40 -1.10
C GLY A 257 -14.72 6.37 -2.10
N HIS A 258 -13.44 6.03 -2.03
CA HIS A 258 -12.85 5.02 -2.92
C HIS A 258 -13.43 3.65 -2.62
N VAL A 259 -13.68 2.87 -3.67
CA VAL A 259 -14.16 1.49 -3.54
C VAL A 259 -13.22 0.59 -4.31
N ILE A 260 -12.68 -0.40 -3.62
CA ILE A 260 -11.86 -1.46 -4.21
C ILE A 260 -12.58 -2.78 -4.00
N GLU A 261 -13.03 -3.41 -5.09
CA GLU A 261 -13.81 -4.64 -5.00
C GLU A 261 -13.54 -5.68 -6.06
N PHE A 262 -13.70 -6.96 -5.70
CA PHE A 262 -13.51 -8.09 -6.63
C PHE A 262 -12.13 -8.14 -7.30
N CYS A 263 -11.11 -7.50 -6.73
CA CYS A 263 -9.74 -7.54 -7.26
C CYS A 263 -8.99 -8.78 -6.76
N ASP A 264 -8.02 -9.23 -7.55
CA ASP A 264 -7.09 -10.31 -7.21
C ASP A 264 -5.67 -9.76 -7.28
N VAL A 265 -5.07 -9.49 -6.11
CA VAL A 265 -3.81 -8.73 -6.00
C VAL A 265 -2.76 -9.55 -5.26
N PHE A 266 -1.71 -9.95 -5.97
CA PHE A 266 -0.70 -10.88 -5.45
C PHE A 266 0.72 -10.62 -5.99
N ASP A 267 1.72 -11.32 -5.46
CA ASP A 267 3.14 -11.14 -5.85
C ASP A 267 3.56 -9.66 -5.77
N THR A 268 3.33 -9.09 -4.58
CA THR A 268 3.57 -7.68 -4.26
C THR A 268 4.72 -7.53 -3.27
N VAL A 269 5.32 -6.35 -3.25
CA VAL A 269 6.44 -5.99 -2.38
C VAL A 269 7.67 -6.88 -2.68
N LEU A 270 8.00 -7.02 -3.96
CA LEU A 270 9.08 -7.91 -4.42
C LEU A 270 10.47 -7.28 -4.34
N GLU A 271 10.57 -5.95 -4.36
CA GLU A 271 11.86 -5.24 -4.43
C GLU A 271 12.01 -4.16 -3.34
N THR A 272 10.96 -3.92 -2.56
CA THR A 272 10.95 -2.94 -1.45
C THR A 272 10.35 -3.59 -0.19
N GLY A 273 10.05 -2.84 0.88
CA GLY A 273 9.48 -3.41 2.12
C GLY A 273 8.68 -2.41 2.97
N ASP A 274 8.00 -2.85 4.02
CA ASP A 274 7.06 -2.04 4.82
C ASP A 274 5.88 -1.52 3.98
N HIS A 275 5.10 -2.47 3.45
CA HIS A 275 3.92 -2.19 2.63
C HIS A 275 3.01 -3.44 2.57
N GLY A 276 1.98 -3.39 1.72
CA GLY A 276 1.12 -4.54 1.46
C GLY A 276 0.58 -4.62 0.04
N SER A 277 -0.18 -5.68 -0.27
CA SER A 277 -0.89 -5.80 -1.56
C SER A 277 -1.87 -4.64 -1.76
N PHE A 278 -2.61 -4.31 -0.71
CA PHE A 278 -3.20 -2.99 -0.51
C PHE A 278 -2.36 -2.21 0.50
N ASN A 279 -2.13 -0.93 0.27
CA ASN A 279 -1.61 -0.01 1.29
C ASN A 279 -2.35 1.32 1.27
N SER A 280 -2.46 1.96 2.44
CA SER A 280 -2.78 3.37 2.51
C SER A 280 -2.03 4.10 3.61
N TRP A 281 -1.89 5.41 3.45
CA TRP A 281 -1.69 6.33 4.56
C TRP A 281 -2.94 7.20 4.76
N GLY A 282 -3.10 7.73 5.96
CA GLY A 282 -4.02 8.80 6.33
C GLY A 282 -3.28 9.86 7.13
N ARG A 283 -2.11 10.27 6.61
CA ARG A 283 -1.29 11.39 7.10
C ARG A 283 -1.99 12.72 6.78
N ASP A 284 -3.22 12.86 7.24
CA ASP A 284 -4.14 13.99 7.05
C ASP A 284 -3.94 15.06 8.14
N ARG A 285 -4.76 16.14 8.15
CA ARG A 285 -4.60 17.27 9.10
C ARG A 285 -4.48 16.86 10.57
N TYR A 286 -5.19 15.81 10.98
CA TYR A 286 -5.19 15.36 12.37
C TYR A 286 -3.91 14.59 12.76
N TRP A 287 -3.21 14.00 11.78
CA TRP A 287 -2.13 13.06 12.05
C TRP A 287 -0.87 13.77 12.56
N GLY A 288 -0.51 13.47 13.80
CA GLY A 288 0.55 14.14 14.54
C GLY A 288 0.22 15.59 14.91
N LEU A 289 -1.06 15.97 14.97
CA LEU A 289 -1.46 17.34 15.27
C LEU A 289 -1.06 17.73 16.70
N GLU A 290 -0.34 18.84 16.85
CA GLU A 290 0.08 19.37 18.14
C GLU A 290 -1.03 20.18 18.81
N GLY A 291 -1.01 20.28 20.14
CA GLY A 291 -1.98 21.09 20.88
C GLY A 291 -3.37 20.45 21.08
N ILE A 292 -3.52 19.16 20.75
CA ILE A 292 -4.71 18.35 21.05
C ILE A 292 -4.32 16.95 21.53
N ASP A 293 -5.15 16.36 22.39
CA ASP A 293 -5.02 14.96 22.79
C ASP A 293 -5.80 14.04 21.84
N LEU A 294 -5.08 13.33 20.97
CA LEU A 294 -5.68 12.38 20.03
C LEU A 294 -6.23 11.12 20.71
N ASP A 295 -5.79 10.78 21.93
CA ASP A 295 -6.36 9.66 22.70
C ASP A 295 -7.79 9.97 23.21
N ALA A 296 -8.15 11.27 23.29
CA ALA A 296 -9.45 11.73 23.79
C ALA A 296 -10.31 12.44 22.74
N VAL A 297 -9.79 12.66 21.52
CA VAL A 297 -10.42 13.50 20.49
C VAL A 297 -11.85 13.09 20.17
N THR A 298 -12.13 11.78 20.14
CA THR A 298 -13.44 11.22 19.77
C THR A 298 -14.51 11.38 20.86
N LEU A 299 -14.12 11.83 22.06
CA LEU A 299 -15.02 12.06 23.19
C LEU A 299 -15.46 13.53 23.33
N GLY A 300 -14.80 14.44 22.61
CA GLY A 300 -14.97 15.89 22.74
C GLY A 300 -15.75 16.55 21.61
N ALA A 301 -15.67 17.87 21.57
CA ALA A 301 -16.28 18.68 20.51
C ALA A 301 -15.62 18.47 19.13
N ASP A 302 -14.36 18.04 19.10
CA ASP A 302 -13.58 17.81 17.88
C ASP A 302 -13.63 16.34 17.37
N LYS A 303 -14.65 15.57 17.76
CA LYS A 303 -14.77 14.15 17.39
C LYS A 303 -14.69 13.87 15.88
N ASP A 304 -15.04 14.83 15.04
CA ASP A 304 -15.01 14.69 13.57
C ASP A 304 -13.66 15.12 12.96
N LEU A 305 -12.69 15.56 13.78
CA LEU A 305 -11.35 15.98 13.36
C LEU A 305 -10.61 14.91 12.51
N PRO A 306 -10.62 13.61 12.88
CA PRO A 306 -9.96 12.58 12.08
C PRO A 306 -10.56 12.35 10.69
N THR A 307 -11.75 12.88 10.42
CA THR A 307 -12.50 12.66 9.17
C THR A 307 -12.65 13.92 8.34
N LEU A 308 -12.00 15.03 8.70
CA LEU A 308 -12.15 16.28 7.96
C LEU A 308 -11.67 16.17 6.51
N ASP A 309 -10.59 15.44 6.24
CA ASP A 309 -10.05 15.26 4.88
C ASP A 309 -10.75 14.13 4.13
N MET A 310 -11.09 13.06 4.82
CA MET A 310 -11.78 11.91 4.25
C MET A 310 -13.29 12.00 4.49
N VAL A 311 -13.99 12.72 3.62
CA VAL A 311 -15.43 13.04 3.79
C VAL A 311 -16.38 11.87 3.53
N GLN A 312 -15.88 10.79 2.94
CA GLN A 312 -16.63 9.57 2.68
C GLN A 312 -15.75 8.35 2.97
N PRO A 313 -16.32 7.25 3.50
CA PRO A 313 -15.54 6.07 3.81
C PRO A 313 -14.95 5.40 2.57
N ASN A 314 -13.72 4.93 2.70
CA ASN A 314 -13.09 4.05 1.73
C ASN A 314 -13.54 2.62 2.01
N VAL A 315 -13.82 1.85 0.96
CA VAL A 315 -14.38 0.50 1.07
C VAL A 315 -13.46 -0.50 0.38
N LEU A 316 -13.01 -1.51 1.12
CA LEU A 316 -12.30 -2.67 0.59
C LEU A 316 -13.22 -3.89 0.76
N ARG A 317 -13.74 -4.45 -0.33
CA ARG A 317 -14.64 -5.60 -0.21
C ARG A 317 -14.54 -6.65 -1.30
N ASN A 318 -14.83 -7.90 -0.95
CA ASN A 318 -14.88 -9.01 -1.92
C ASN A 318 -13.57 -9.15 -2.71
N ASN A 319 -12.42 -8.81 -2.15
CA ASN A 319 -11.12 -8.93 -2.82
C ASN A 319 -10.34 -10.15 -2.31
N ARG A 320 -9.39 -10.60 -3.12
CA ARG A 320 -8.37 -11.55 -2.71
C ARG A 320 -6.99 -10.90 -2.73
N TRP A 321 -6.28 -11.05 -1.63
CA TRP A 321 -5.01 -10.37 -1.36
C TRP A 321 -3.94 -11.40 -0.99
N ARG A 322 -2.73 -11.23 -1.53
CA ARG A 322 -1.56 -12.01 -1.14
C ARG A 322 -0.28 -11.20 -1.27
N CYS A 323 0.29 -10.75 -0.17
CA CYS A 323 1.58 -10.07 -0.16
C CYS A 323 2.73 -11.04 0.17
N ASP A 324 3.88 -10.91 -0.51
CA ASP A 324 5.03 -11.79 -0.28
C ASP A 324 5.95 -11.28 0.84
N HIS A 325 6.15 -9.97 0.96
CA HIS A 325 7.06 -9.36 1.94
C HIS A 325 6.40 -8.20 2.69
N GLY A 326 5.22 -8.44 3.27
CA GLY A 326 4.43 -7.41 3.92
C GLY A 326 3.07 -7.91 4.40
N TRP A 327 2.06 -7.03 4.35
CA TRP A 327 0.68 -7.36 4.74
C TRP A 327 -0.22 -7.53 3.51
N ASP A 328 -1.27 -8.33 3.61
CA ASP A 328 -2.25 -8.43 2.53
C ASP A 328 -3.04 -7.12 2.40
N ILE A 329 -3.43 -6.57 3.54
CA ILE A 329 -4.00 -5.23 3.66
C ILE A 329 -3.19 -4.46 4.71
N ASP A 330 -2.60 -3.36 4.29
CA ASP A 330 -1.80 -2.46 5.12
C ASP A 330 -2.48 -1.09 5.25
N LEU A 331 -3.21 -0.86 6.35
CA LEU A 331 -3.61 0.50 6.71
C LEU A 331 -2.52 1.09 7.60
N ASP A 332 -1.63 1.85 6.97
CA ASP A 332 -0.48 2.48 7.61
C ASP A 332 -0.85 3.85 8.21
N ASP A 333 0.15 4.61 8.67
CA ASP A 333 0.07 5.91 9.35
C ASP A 333 -1.24 6.67 9.17
N GLY A 334 -2.06 6.74 10.22
CA GLY A 334 -3.23 7.60 10.28
C GLY A 334 -4.40 7.20 9.35
N SER A 335 -4.36 6.05 8.70
CA SER A 335 -5.47 5.61 7.85
C SER A 335 -6.77 5.53 8.68
N SER A 336 -7.79 6.30 8.32
CA SER A 336 -9.04 6.46 9.07
C SER A 336 -10.27 6.26 8.17
N LEU A 337 -11.43 5.98 8.77
CA LEU A 337 -12.74 5.90 8.10
C LEU A 337 -12.82 4.81 6.99
N TYR A 338 -12.22 3.64 7.23
CA TYR A 338 -12.31 2.50 6.30
C TYR A 338 -13.45 1.53 6.65
N ARG A 339 -14.02 0.90 5.62
CA ARG A 339 -14.91 -0.27 5.72
C ARG A 339 -14.24 -1.44 5.00
N ILE A 340 -13.88 -2.49 5.72
CA ILE A 340 -13.12 -3.62 5.18
C ILE A 340 -13.88 -4.91 5.47
N TYR A 341 -14.46 -5.51 4.43
CA TYR A 341 -15.28 -6.71 4.63
C TYR A 341 -15.30 -7.67 3.47
N ASN A 342 -15.52 -8.96 3.73
CA ASN A 342 -15.56 -10.00 2.71
C ASN A 342 -14.24 -10.12 1.93
N ASN A 343 -13.09 -9.87 2.56
CA ASN A 343 -11.80 -10.05 1.91
C ASN A 343 -11.19 -11.40 2.29
N LEU A 344 -10.51 -12.03 1.33
CA LEU A 344 -9.68 -13.21 1.53
C LEU A 344 -8.21 -12.78 1.51
N CYS A 345 -7.56 -12.83 2.67
CA CYS A 345 -6.15 -12.55 2.86
C CYS A 345 -5.40 -13.88 2.92
N LEU A 346 -4.47 -14.13 2.00
CA LEU A 346 -3.83 -15.44 1.82
C LEU A 346 -2.46 -15.58 2.51
N ASN A 347 -1.83 -14.50 2.98
CA ASN A 347 -0.46 -14.58 3.49
C ASN A 347 -0.11 -13.53 4.56
N GLY A 348 -0.11 -12.24 4.20
CA GLY A 348 0.47 -11.17 5.01
C GLY A 348 -0.39 -10.72 6.20
N GLY A 349 -1.67 -11.09 6.23
CA GLY A 349 -2.60 -10.64 7.27
C GLY A 349 -3.10 -9.21 7.07
N LEU A 350 -3.79 -8.67 8.08
CA LEU A 350 -4.42 -7.35 8.00
C LEU A 350 -3.84 -6.44 9.08
N LYS A 351 -3.13 -5.37 8.67
CA LYS A 351 -2.57 -4.36 9.56
C LYS A 351 -3.43 -3.13 9.63
N LEU A 352 -3.68 -2.68 10.86
CA LEU A 352 -4.22 -1.37 11.18
C LEU A 352 -3.22 -0.68 12.08
N ARG A 353 -2.46 0.29 11.56
CA ARG A 353 -1.65 1.21 12.37
C ARG A 353 -2.54 2.19 13.15
N GLU A 354 -2.06 3.31 13.67
CA GLU A 354 -2.94 4.29 14.31
C GLU A 354 -3.91 4.93 13.30
N GLY A 355 -5.09 5.31 13.78
CA GLY A 355 -6.17 5.85 12.96
C GLY A 355 -7.49 5.76 13.72
N PHE A 356 -8.59 6.14 13.06
CA PHE A 356 -9.91 6.21 13.68
C PHE A 356 -11.02 5.66 12.78
N TYR A 357 -12.11 5.21 13.39
CA TYR A 357 -13.37 4.87 12.71
C TYR A 357 -13.24 3.81 11.61
N ARG A 358 -12.34 2.83 11.77
CA ARG A 358 -12.18 1.73 10.82
C ARG A 358 -13.02 0.53 11.25
N HIS A 359 -13.80 -0.01 10.33
CA HIS A 359 -14.66 -1.15 10.59
C HIS A 359 -14.22 -2.31 9.70
N VAL A 360 -13.75 -3.37 10.36
CA VAL A 360 -13.21 -4.56 9.74
C VAL A 360 -14.03 -5.76 10.18
N GLU A 361 -14.82 -6.32 9.27
CA GLU A 361 -15.66 -7.47 9.59
C GLU A 361 -15.80 -8.46 8.45
N ASN A 362 -16.11 -9.72 8.78
CA ASN A 362 -16.40 -10.73 7.77
C ASN A 362 -15.25 -11.05 6.79
N ASN A 363 -14.00 -10.95 7.25
CA ASN A 363 -12.81 -11.29 6.46
C ASN A 363 -12.26 -12.67 6.86
N ILE A 364 -11.57 -13.33 5.93
CA ILE A 364 -10.83 -14.58 6.18
C ILE A 364 -9.35 -14.27 6.05
N ILE A 365 -8.59 -14.51 7.11
CA ILE A 365 -7.15 -14.22 7.18
C ILE A 365 -6.40 -15.54 7.37
N VAL A 366 -5.91 -16.09 6.26
CA VAL A 366 -5.30 -17.42 6.18
C VAL A 366 -3.83 -17.35 6.61
N ASN A 367 -3.41 -18.36 7.39
CA ASN A 367 -2.06 -18.51 7.97
C ASN A 367 -1.52 -17.30 8.76
N ASN A 368 -2.36 -16.31 9.02
CA ASN A 368 -1.99 -15.08 9.68
C ASN A 368 -3.19 -14.53 10.47
N SER A 369 -3.08 -13.29 10.92
CA SER A 369 -4.10 -12.67 11.76
C SER A 369 -4.16 -11.15 11.59
N PHE A 370 -4.75 -10.51 12.58
CA PHE A 370 -4.90 -9.08 12.73
C PHE A 370 -3.69 -8.46 13.44
N HIS A 371 -3.19 -7.37 12.89
CA HIS A 371 -2.03 -6.61 13.36
C HIS A 371 -2.45 -5.18 13.76
N PRO A 372 -3.03 -4.97 14.96
CA PRO A 372 -3.31 -3.63 15.47
C PRO A 372 -2.02 -3.02 16.02
N HIS A 373 -1.56 -1.91 15.45
CA HIS A 373 -0.31 -1.26 15.86
C HIS A 373 -0.57 0.18 16.28
N VAL A 374 -0.07 0.56 17.45
CA VAL A 374 0.08 1.93 17.95
C VAL A 374 -1.21 2.77 18.03
N TRP A 375 -2.36 2.13 18.23
CA TRP A 375 -3.64 2.83 18.23
C TRP A 375 -3.75 3.91 19.31
N TYR A 376 -4.38 5.02 18.91
CA TYR A 376 -4.98 5.96 19.85
C TYR A 376 -6.03 5.26 20.70
N ARG A 377 -6.15 5.68 21.95
CA ARG A 377 -7.30 5.34 22.79
C ARG A 377 -8.55 5.88 22.14
N ASN A 378 -9.68 5.21 22.39
CA ASN A 378 -10.98 5.60 21.85
C ASN A 378 -10.97 5.78 20.32
N SER A 379 -10.17 5.00 19.58
CA SER A 379 -10.09 5.07 18.11
C SER A 379 -11.43 4.83 17.40
N GLN A 380 -12.41 4.28 18.12
CA GLN A 380 -13.72 3.88 17.61
C GLN A 380 -13.67 2.76 16.55
N ASP A 381 -12.53 2.09 16.41
CA ASP A 381 -12.39 0.98 15.49
C ASP A 381 -13.25 -0.22 15.89
N VAL A 382 -13.69 -0.98 14.89
CA VAL A 382 -14.47 -2.21 15.03
C VAL A 382 -13.72 -3.34 14.32
N PHE A 383 -13.42 -4.42 15.02
CA PHE A 383 -12.83 -5.64 14.46
C PHE A 383 -13.61 -6.88 14.91
N ARG A 384 -14.46 -7.43 14.03
CA ARG A 384 -15.38 -8.50 14.44
C ARG A 384 -15.77 -9.48 13.36
N ARG A 385 -16.24 -10.67 13.74
CA ARG A 385 -16.80 -11.66 12.80
C ARG A 385 -15.82 -12.06 11.69
N ASN A 386 -14.52 -12.04 11.98
CA ASN A 386 -13.49 -12.49 11.06
C ASN A 386 -13.09 -13.94 11.39
N ILE A 387 -12.57 -14.67 10.41
CA ILE A 387 -11.92 -15.97 10.62
C ILE A 387 -10.41 -15.77 10.54
N LEU A 388 -9.70 -16.16 11.59
CA LEU A 388 -8.28 -15.93 11.80
C LEU A 388 -7.55 -17.25 11.92
N PHE A 389 -6.34 -17.37 11.36
CA PHE A 389 -5.54 -18.60 11.47
C PHE A 389 -4.43 -18.52 12.52
N ALA A 390 -4.24 -17.33 13.11
CA ALA A 390 -3.30 -17.10 14.19
C ALA A 390 -3.87 -16.11 15.21
N GLU A 391 -3.21 -16.01 16.36
CA GLU A 391 -3.51 -15.01 17.39
C GLU A 391 -3.29 -13.59 16.89
N TYR A 392 -3.93 -12.61 17.53
CA TYR A 392 -3.67 -11.20 17.25
C TYR A 392 -2.18 -10.86 17.46
N LYS A 393 -1.67 -9.92 16.65
CA LYS A 393 -0.27 -9.47 16.68
C LYS A 393 -0.17 -7.98 17.04
N PRO A 394 -0.53 -7.59 18.29
CA PRO A 394 -0.57 -6.20 18.68
C PRO A 394 0.82 -5.61 18.91
N ILE A 395 0.98 -4.32 18.61
CA ILE A 395 2.20 -3.56 18.96
C ILE A 395 1.77 -2.25 19.60
N ARG A 396 2.10 -2.05 20.89
CA ARG A 396 1.81 -0.82 21.64
C ARG A 396 0.34 -0.35 21.53
N VAL A 397 -0.61 -1.26 21.76
CA VAL A 397 -2.05 -0.95 21.69
C VAL A 397 -2.64 -0.91 23.10
N ASN A 398 -3.15 0.26 23.49
CA ASN A 398 -3.75 0.45 24.80
C ASN A 398 -5.14 -0.23 24.86
N LYS A 399 -5.40 -0.97 25.95
CA LYS A 399 -6.71 -1.53 26.26
C LYS A 399 -7.64 -0.45 26.86
N PRO A 400 -8.96 -0.53 26.63
CA PRO A 400 -9.64 -1.43 25.70
C PRO A 400 -9.39 -1.07 24.23
N TRP A 401 -9.38 -2.06 23.34
CA TRP A 401 -9.14 -1.85 21.91
C TRP A 401 -10.39 -1.35 21.18
N GLY A 402 -10.30 -0.15 20.61
CA GLY A 402 -11.35 0.42 19.77
C GLY A 402 -12.71 0.53 20.46
N ARG A 403 -13.76 0.53 19.65
CA ARG A 403 -15.16 0.44 20.11
C ARG A 403 -15.60 -1.01 20.32
N GLU A 404 -15.16 -1.91 19.46
CA GLU A 404 -15.52 -3.33 19.49
C GLU A 404 -14.38 -4.15 18.88
N CYS A 405 -13.90 -5.15 19.62
CA CYS A 405 -13.00 -6.18 19.09
C CYS A 405 -13.50 -7.50 19.64
N ASP A 406 -14.42 -8.17 18.94
CA ASP A 406 -15.14 -9.33 19.48
C ASP A 406 -15.73 -10.22 18.37
N PHE A 407 -16.24 -11.40 18.72
CA PHE A 407 -16.93 -12.34 17.84
C PHE A 407 -16.10 -12.85 16.67
N ASN A 408 -14.78 -12.99 16.84
CA ASN A 408 -13.89 -13.56 15.83
C ASN A 408 -13.76 -15.08 16.04
N LEU A 409 -13.55 -15.83 14.96
CA LEU A 409 -13.23 -17.25 15.03
C LEU A 409 -11.72 -17.44 14.86
N LEU A 410 -11.05 -17.98 15.88
CA LEU A 410 -9.71 -18.54 15.74
C LEU A 410 -9.83 -19.96 15.16
N HIS A 411 -9.40 -20.14 13.92
CA HIS A 411 -9.43 -21.41 13.24
C HIS A 411 -8.43 -22.40 13.87
N VAL A 412 -8.93 -23.53 14.36
CA VAL A 412 -8.14 -24.64 14.89
C VAL A 412 -8.52 -25.91 14.13
N PRO A 413 -7.69 -26.37 13.17
CA PRO A 413 -8.00 -27.57 12.38
C PRO A 413 -8.36 -28.77 13.25
N GLY A 414 -9.50 -29.41 12.98
CA GLY A 414 -9.99 -30.60 13.70
C GLY A 414 -10.76 -30.33 15.00
N GLN A 415 -10.75 -29.10 15.53
CA GLN A 415 -11.48 -28.73 16.75
C GLN A 415 -12.99 -28.58 16.47
N ARG A 416 -13.75 -29.68 16.55
CA ARG A 416 -15.18 -29.68 16.19
C ARG A 416 -16.07 -28.90 17.15
N ALA A 417 -15.80 -28.97 18.46
CA ALA A 417 -16.59 -28.27 19.47
C ALA A 417 -16.02 -26.86 19.70
N PRO A 418 -16.83 -25.80 19.54
CA PRO A 418 -16.37 -24.44 19.83
C PRO A 418 -16.00 -24.28 21.30
N VAL A 419 -14.85 -23.67 21.55
CA VAL A 419 -14.41 -23.28 22.90
C VAL A 419 -14.13 -21.78 22.92
N PRO A 420 -14.14 -21.11 24.09
CA PRO A 420 -13.67 -19.73 24.20
C PRO A 420 -12.26 -19.58 23.62
N ALA A 421 -12.04 -18.61 22.73
CA ALA A 421 -10.69 -18.27 22.26
C ALA A 421 -9.96 -17.43 23.33
N ALA A 422 -9.56 -18.07 24.43
CA ALA A 422 -9.03 -17.38 25.61
C ALA A 422 -7.89 -16.38 25.30
N VAL A 423 -7.01 -16.74 24.36
CA VAL A 423 -5.90 -15.89 23.89
C VAL A 423 -6.39 -14.60 23.22
N LEU A 424 -7.46 -14.66 22.42
CA LEU A 424 -8.07 -13.47 21.81
C LEU A 424 -8.85 -12.68 22.85
N GLN A 425 -9.63 -13.37 23.69
CA GLN A 425 -10.48 -12.76 24.71
C GLN A 425 -9.68 -11.91 25.73
N GLN A 426 -8.46 -12.33 26.03
CA GLN A 426 -7.56 -11.61 26.95
C GLN A 426 -6.75 -10.49 26.27
N ALA A 427 -6.72 -10.43 24.94
CA ALA A 427 -5.82 -9.54 24.19
C ALA A 427 -6.30 -8.09 24.15
N GLY A 428 -7.59 -7.85 23.86
CA GLY A 428 -8.11 -6.50 23.62
C GLY A 428 -8.92 -5.88 24.77
N GLY A 429 -9.29 -6.67 25.78
CA GLY A 429 -10.08 -6.21 26.93
C GLY A 429 -11.57 -6.02 26.68
N LEU A 430 -12.04 -6.17 25.43
CA LEU A 430 -13.46 -6.14 25.04
C LEU A 430 -13.92 -7.42 24.32
N ASP A 431 -13.02 -8.36 24.09
CA ASP A 431 -13.28 -9.59 23.34
C ASP A 431 -13.83 -10.65 24.31
N THR A 432 -15.13 -10.94 24.26
CA THR A 432 -15.80 -11.86 25.20
C THR A 432 -16.52 -13.01 24.50
N GLY A 433 -16.87 -12.82 23.24
CA GLY A 433 -17.60 -13.74 22.38
C GLY A 433 -16.76 -14.45 21.31
N SER A 434 -15.46 -14.15 21.15
CA SER A 434 -14.63 -14.90 20.19
C SER A 434 -14.46 -16.37 20.57
N LEU A 435 -14.46 -17.25 19.58
CA LEU A 435 -14.37 -18.70 19.75
C LEU A 435 -13.16 -19.28 19.02
N ALA A 436 -12.67 -20.43 19.49
CA ALA A 436 -11.69 -21.25 18.79
C ALA A 436 -12.34 -22.56 18.35
N ALA A 437 -12.30 -22.85 17.06
CA ALA A 437 -12.86 -24.07 16.47
C ALA A 437 -12.36 -24.29 15.04
N ASP A 438 -12.61 -25.47 14.49
CA ASP A 438 -12.52 -25.70 13.06
C ASP A 438 -13.57 -24.85 12.34
N ALA A 439 -13.17 -24.10 11.31
CA ALA A 439 -14.07 -23.23 10.57
C ALA A 439 -14.96 -24.02 9.60
N MET A 440 -14.65 -25.29 9.35
CA MET A 440 -15.38 -26.19 8.46
C MET A 440 -15.41 -25.69 7.01
N PHE A 441 -14.26 -25.29 6.48
CA PHE A 441 -14.13 -24.84 5.09
C PHE A 441 -14.60 -25.89 4.07
N VAL A 442 -15.10 -25.42 2.92
CA VAL A 442 -15.61 -26.25 1.82
C VAL A 442 -14.46 -26.96 1.11
N ASP A 443 -13.52 -26.23 0.52
CA ASP A 443 -12.36 -26.77 -0.21
C ASP A 443 -11.20 -25.75 -0.24
N PRO A 444 -10.53 -25.50 0.89
CA PRO A 444 -9.48 -24.49 0.97
C PRO A 444 -8.27 -24.82 0.08
N ALA A 445 -8.03 -26.10 -0.22
CA ALA A 445 -6.95 -26.55 -1.10
C ALA A 445 -7.15 -26.07 -2.56
N ARG A 446 -8.39 -25.80 -2.97
CA ARG A 446 -8.74 -25.19 -4.26
C ARG A 446 -9.10 -23.71 -4.16
N GLY A 447 -8.93 -23.11 -2.97
CA GLY A 447 -9.20 -21.70 -2.72
C GLY A 447 -10.65 -21.38 -2.36
N ASP A 448 -11.49 -22.38 -2.08
CA ASP A 448 -12.85 -22.17 -1.61
C ASP A 448 -12.90 -22.15 -0.07
N TYR A 449 -12.74 -20.94 0.47
CA TYR A 449 -12.78 -20.65 1.91
C TYR A 449 -14.19 -20.35 2.43
N ARG A 450 -15.25 -20.67 1.68
CA ARG A 450 -16.59 -20.69 2.28
C ARG A 450 -16.65 -21.74 3.37
N VAL A 451 -17.46 -21.49 4.40
CA VAL A 451 -17.70 -22.44 5.49
C VAL A 451 -19.00 -23.20 5.26
N LYS A 452 -19.03 -24.47 5.68
CA LYS A 452 -20.21 -25.35 5.58
C LYS A 452 -21.28 -24.95 6.58
N ASP A 453 -22.52 -25.39 6.33
CA ASP A 453 -23.61 -25.31 7.30
C ASP A 453 -23.19 -25.96 8.62
N GLY A 454 -23.55 -25.30 9.73
CA GLY A 454 -23.14 -25.71 11.08
C GLY A 454 -21.77 -25.20 11.52
N SER A 455 -21.03 -24.49 10.67
CA SER A 455 -19.77 -23.84 11.05
C SER A 455 -19.96 -22.88 12.24
N PRO A 456 -19.07 -22.91 13.24
CA PRO A 456 -19.08 -21.94 14.35
C PRO A 456 -18.93 -20.49 13.90
N ALA A 457 -18.28 -20.24 12.75
CA ALA A 457 -18.17 -18.89 12.19
C ALA A 457 -19.54 -18.30 11.88
N LEU A 458 -20.46 -19.09 11.32
CA LEU A 458 -21.82 -18.65 10.99
C LEU A 458 -22.60 -18.26 12.25
N GLN A 459 -22.37 -18.96 13.37
CA GLN A 459 -23.01 -18.65 14.66
C GLN A 459 -22.53 -17.31 15.23
N LEU A 460 -21.25 -16.96 14.99
CA LEU A 460 -20.68 -15.65 15.34
C LEU A 460 -21.16 -14.52 14.40
N GLY A 461 -21.91 -14.85 13.35
CA GLY A 461 -22.44 -13.90 12.39
C GLY A 461 -21.56 -13.67 11.18
N PHE A 462 -20.56 -14.53 10.92
CA PHE A 462 -19.87 -14.57 9.64
C PHE A 462 -20.85 -14.98 8.53
N VAL A 463 -20.70 -14.40 7.35
CA VAL A 463 -21.51 -14.63 6.15
C VAL A 463 -20.59 -15.02 5.01
N ASN A 464 -20.84 -16.17 4.39
CA ASN A 464 -20.10 -16.57 3.20
C ASN A 464 -20.21 -15.53 2.09
N PHE A 465 -19.11 -15.33 1.36
CA PHE A 465 -19.03 -14.50 0.15
C PHE A 465 -18.46 -15.31 -1.02
N ALA A 466 -18.57 -14.77 -2.23
CA ALA A 466 -18.16 -15.45 -3.46
C ALA A 466 -16.62 -15.62 -3.51
N MET A 467 -16.15 -16.82 -3.86
CA MET A 467 -14.72 -17.16 -3.95
C MET A 467 -14.21 -17.30 -5.40
N ASP A 468 -15.09 -17.06 -6.36
CA ASP A 468 -14.90 -17.30 -7.81
C ASP A 468 -15.02 -16.02 -8.66
N GLN A 469 -15.19 -14.86 -8.02
CA GLN A 469 -15.41 -13.56 -8.68
C GLN A 469 -14.19 -12.61 -8.62
N PHE A 470 -13.06 -13.07 -8.06
CA PHE A 470 -11.85 -12.25 -7.97
C PHE A 470 -11.17 -12.07 -9.33
N GLY A 471 -10.61 -10.88 -9.55
CA GLY A 471 -9.78 -10.56 -10.69
C GLY A 471 -10.57 -10.27 -11.96
N VAL A 472 -9.86 -10.26 -13.08
CA VAL A 472 -10.42 -10.02 -14.41
C VAL A 472 -11.50 -11.04 -14.78
N GLN A 473 -12.55 -10.54 -15.41
CA GLN A 473 -13.68 -11.30 -15.94
C GLN A 473 -13.68 -11.36 -17.47
N LYS A 474 -13.05 -10.37 -18.13
CA LYS A 474 -12.86 -10.33 -19.58
C LYS A 474 -12.16 -11.62 -20.07
N PRO A 475 -12.79 -12.44 -20.94
CA PRO A 475 -12.30 -13.79 -21.27
C PRO A 475 -10.84 -13.85 -21.73
N GLU A 476 -10.45 -12.94 -22.62
CA GLU A 476 -9.10 -12.86 -23.17
C GLU A 476 -8.05 -12.51 -22.09
N LEU A 477 -8.36 -11.60 -21.17
CA LEU A 477 -7.46 -11.26 -20.06
C LEU A 477 -7.43 -12.35 -19.01
N LYS A 478 -8.58 -12.96 -18.71
CA LYS A 478 -8.70 -14.07 -17.75
C LYS A 478 -7.93 -15.31 -18.18
N THR A 479 -7.77 -15.51 -19.49
CA THR A 479 -6.99 -16.62 -20.05
C THR A 479 -5.49 -16.45 -19.81
N ILE A 480 -4.98 -15.22 -19.85
CA ILE A 480 -3.55 -14.92 -19.66
C ILE A 480 -3.20 -14.50 -18.22
N ALA A 481 -4.19 -14.15 -17.40
CA ALA A 481 -3.98 -13.77 -16.01
C ALA A 481 -3.47 -14.95 -15.18
N ARG A 482 -2.36 -14.74 -14.46
CA ARG A 482 -1.89 -15.67 -13.44
C ARG A 482 -2.86 -15.68 -12.25
N LYS A 483 -2.71 -16.69 -11.39
CA LYS A 483 -3.46 -16.82 -10.12
C LYS A 483 -2.47 -16.80 -8.96
N PRO A 484 -2.87 -16.30 -7.78
CA PRO A 484 -2.03 -16.34 -6.60
C PRO A 484 -1.73 -17.78 -6.20
N ARG A 485 -0.54 -17.98 -5.64
CA ARG A 485 -0.21 -19.21 -4.92
C ARG A 485 -1.15 -19.38 -3.73
N LEU A 486 -1.75 -20.57 -3.60
CA LEU A 486 -2.60 -20.88 -2.46
C LEU A 486 -1.77 -21.37 -1.26
N PRO A 487 -2.19 -21.06 -0.02
CA PRO A 487 -1.60 -21.60 1.20
C PRO A 487 -1.47 -23.13 1.18
N GLY A 488 -0.33 -23.66 1.63
CA GLY A 488 -0.06 -25.11 1.68
C GLY A 488 0.54 -25.71 0.40
N GLN A 489 0.64 -24.96 -0.69
CA GLN A 489 1.48 -25.35 -1.83
C GLN A 489 2.96 -25.15 -1.45
N ALA A 490 3.74 -26.24 -1.42
CA ALA A 490 5.15 -26.23 -1.05
C ALA A 490 5.95 -25.22 -1.89
N THR A 491 6.81 -24.46 -1.22
CA THR A 491 7.79 -23.59 -1.87
C THR A 491 9.17 -23.92 -1.34
N GLY A 492 10.16 -23.90 -2.23
CA GLY A 492 11.58 -23.96 -1.85
C GLY A 492 12.10 -22.64 -1.26
N VAL A 493 11.21 -21.73 -0.85
CA VAL A 493 11.55 -20.42 -0.26
C VAL A 493 10.85 -20.35 1.09
N ALA A 494 11.62 -20.60 2.15
CA ALA A 494 11.13 -20.44 3.52
C ALA A 494 10.78 -18.96 3.77
N GLU A 495 9.75 -18.70 4.59
CA GLU A 495 9.60 -17.38 5.21
C GLU A 495 10.93 -17.00 5.86
N SER A 496 11.53 -15.87 5.47
CA SER A 496 12.72 -15.40 6.16
C SER A 496 12.29 -14.95 7.55
N SER A 497 12.41 -15.83 8.54
CA SER A 497 12.37 -15.42 9.93
C SER A 497 13.50 -14.41 10.17
N SER A 498 13.23 -13.41 11.01
CA SER A 498 14.26 -12.48 11.43
C SER A 498 15.44 -13.25 12.00
N GLN A 499 16.65 -12.87 11.60
CA GLN A 499 17.88 -13.45 12.14
C GLN A 499 18.27 -12.80 13.48
N ARG A 500 17.50 -11.81 13.96
CA ARG A 500 17.78 -11.10 15.21
C ARG A 500 17.17 -11.84 16.39
N ASP A 501 17.89 -11.86 17.51
CA ASP A 501 17.43 -12.48 18.76
C ASP A 501 16.25 -11.69 19.35
N PRO A 502 15.05 -12.28 19.45
CA PRO A 502 13.85 -11.59 19.92
C PRO A 502 13.76 -11.52 21.45
N ARG A 503 14.67 -12.15 22.20
CA ARG A 503 14.56 -12.26 23.65
C ARG A 503 14.66 -10.90 24.34
N GLU A 504 13.78 -10.70 25.33
CA GLU A 504 13.88 -9.60 26.28
C GLU A 504 15.04 -9.83 27.25
N ILE A 505 15.84 -8.79 27.44
CA ILE A 505 16.89 -8.74 28.44
C ILE A 505 16.71 -7.52 29.33
N GLU A 506 17.26 -7.60 30.54
CA GLU A 506 17.35 -6.45 31.44
C GLU A 506 18.64 -5.68 31.17
N TRP A 507 18.51 -4.37 30.95
CA TRP A 507 19.64 -3.47 30.71
C TRP A 507 19.38 -2.14 31.40
N LEU A 508 20.28 -1.73 32.30
CA LEU A 508 20.15 -0.51 33.10
C LEU A 508 18.82 -0.39 33.88
N GLY A 509 18.26 -1.54 34.30
CA GLY A 509 16.98 -1.63 35.01
C GLY A 509 15.74 -1.44 34.11
N ALA A 510 15.91 -1.35 32.80
CA ALA A 510 14.84 -1.40 31.80
C ALA A 510 14.81 -2.77 31.11
N LYS A 511 13.66 -3.12 30.53
CA LYS A 511 13.54 -4.27 29.63
C LYS A 511 13.74 -3.80 28.21
N VAL A 512 14.66 -4.45 27.51
CA VAL A 512 14.98 -4.13 26.12
C VAL A 512 15.05 -5.39 25.27
N ARG A 513 14.80 -5.25 23.97
CA ARG A 513 15.02 -6.33 23.00
C ARG A 513 15.31 -5.79 21.61
N ASN A 514 15.85 -6.63 20.75
CA ASN A 514 16.01 -6.25 19.35
C ASN A 514 14.65 -5.97 18.70
N VAL A 515 14.63 -4.99 17.80
CA VAL A 515 13.53 -4.82 16.84
C VAL A 515 13.52 -6.03 15.92
N VAL A 516 12.40 -6.75 15.88
CA VAL A 516 12.23 -8.01 15.15
C VAL A 516 10.95 -7.99 14.34
N GLY A 517 11.04 -8.32 13.05
CA GLY A 517 9.91 -8.39 12.13
C GLY A 517 9.47 -7.03 11.59
N LEU A 518 8.82 -7.07 10.41
CA LEU A 518 8.31 -5.88 9.73
C LEU A 518 7.29 -5.09 10.57
N GLY A 519 6.54 -5.74 11.45
CA GLY A 519 5.59 -5.05 12.34
C GLY A 519 6.28 -4.03 13.25
N GLU A 520 7.42 -4.40 13.84
CA GLU A 520 8.14 -3.48 14.73
C GLU A 520 8.90 -2.41 13.96
N VAL A 521 9.43 -2.77 12.78
CA VAL A 521 10.03 -1.81 11.84
C VAL A 521 9.02 -0.71 11.49
N SER A 522 7.80 -1.11 11.10
CA SER A 522 6.70 -0.22 10.75
C SER A 522 6.23 0.61 11.96
N ALA A 523 6.01 -0.03 13.11
CA ALA A 523 5.55 0.66 14.32
C ALA A 523 6.53 1.75 14.79
N ALA A 524 7.84 1.53 14.63
CA ALA A 524 8.89 2.46 15.02
C ALA A 524 9.35 3.40 13.89
N GLY A 525 8.83 3.26 12.66
CA GLY A 525 9.22 4.08 11.51
C GLY A 525 10.68 3.88 11.08
N LEU A 526 11.17 2.64 11.17
CA LEU A 526 12.58 2.29 10.95
C LEU A 526 12.85 1.90 9.48
N PRO A 527 14.09 2.06 8.99
CA PRO A 527 14.46 1.65 7.62
C PRO A 527 14.64 0.14 7.44
N GLY A 528 14.45 -0.66 8.50
CA GLY A 528 14.64 -2.11 8.53
C GLY A 528 14.75 -2.63 9.97
N GLU A 529 15.01 -3.92 10.13
CA GLU A 529 15.21 -4.57 11.45
C GLU A 529 16.52 -4.10 12.10
N THR A 530 16.50 -2.89 12.66
CA THR A 530 17.65 -2.22 13.29
C THR A 530 17.30 -1.63 14.64
N GLY A 531 18.31 -1.48 15.49
CA GLY A 531 18.15 -0.93 16.84
C GLY A 531 17.59 -1.91 17.87
N VAL A 532 17.44 -1.37 19.09
CA VAL A 532 16.97 -2.08 20.28
C VAL A 532 15.77 -1.31 20.86
N ALA A 533 14.62 -1.94 20.91
CA ALA A 533 13.39 -1.37 21.46
C ALA A 533 13.41 -1.42 22.99
N VAL A 534 13.02 -0.31 23.62
CA VAL A 534 12.77 -0.22 25.05
C VAL A 534 11.35 -0.68 25.34
N VAL A 535 11.20 -1.91 25.85
CA VAL A 535 9.91 -2.56 26.10
C VAL A 535 9.24 -1.99 27.35
N ASP A 536 10.05 -1.76 28.39
CA ASP A 536 9.63 -1.17 29.66
C ASP A 536 10.79 -0.39 30.26
N ALA A 537 10.51 0.79 30.80
CA ALA A 537 11.50 1.67 31.43
C ALA A 537 10.93 2.21 32.75
N PRO A 538 11.01 1.45 33.85
CA PRO A 538 10.53 1.88 35.15
C PRO A 538 11.18 3.20 35.57
N ALA A 539 10.43 4.12 36.17
CA ALA A 539 10.93 5.46 36.53
C ALA A 539 12.17 5.45 37.45
N ALA A 540 12.34 4.38 38.25
CA ALA A 540 13.52 4.20 39.11
C ALA A 540 14.74 3.59 38.38
N SER A 541 14.59 3.12 37.14
CA SER A 541 15.67 2.53 36.36
C SER A 541 16.70 3.58 35.94
N VAL A 542 17.96 3.15 35.79
CA VAL A 542 19.03 4.01 35.27
C VAL A 542 18.70 4.45 33.85
N ALA A 543 18.10 3.57 33.04
CA ALA A 543 17.63 3.90 31.69
C ALA A 543 16.64 5.07 31.69
N ALA A 544 15.59 5.02 32.52
CA ALA A 544 14.60 6.09 32.61
C ALA A 544 15.18 7.40 33.16
N GLN A 545 16.05 7.31 34.17
CA GLN A 545 16.78 8.48 34.70
C GLN A 545 17.72 9.10 33.67
N SER A 546 18.19 8.31 32.70
CA SER A 546 18.99 8.76 31.55
C SER A 546 18.15 9.27 30.39
N GLY A 547 16.82 9.37 30.55
CA GLY A 547 15.91 9.97 29.58
C GLY A 547 15.22 8.99 28.63
N LEU A 548 15.55 7.70 28.67
CA LEU A 548 14.86 6.68 27.87
C LEU A 548 13.44 6.43 28.37
N ARG A 549 12.52 6.20 27.46
CA ARG A 549 11.12 5.93 27.74
C ARG A 549 10.69 4.63 27.10
N GLN A 550 9.62 4.05 27.64
CA GLN A 550 8.95 2.93 27.00
C GLN A 550 8.57 3.30 25.56
N GLY A 551 8.92 2.43 24.62
CA GLY A 551 8.64 2.61 23.19
C GLY A 551 9.74 3.34 22.42
N ASP A 552 10.77 3.85 23.07
CA ASP A 552 11.97 4.36 22.39
C ASP A 552 12.71 3.23 21.67
N VAL A 553 13.43 3.58 20.59
CA VAL A 553 14.35 2.66 19.90
C VAL A 553 15.76 3.23 19.93
N ILE A 554 16.67 2.49 20.55
CA ILE A 554 18.10 2.82 20.63
C ILE A 554 18.76 2.38 19.32
N LEU A 555 19.19 3.35 18.51
CA LEU A 555 19.85 3.08 17.21
C LEU A 555 21.37 3.04 17.30
N ARG A 556 21.95 3.81 18.22
CA ARG A 556 23.39 3.90 18.49
C ARG A 556 23.62 4.42 19.90
N GLY A 557 24.69 3.98 20.55
CA GLY A 557 25.30 4.67 21.69
C GLY A 557 26.59 5.33 21.25
N ASP A 558 26.94 6.49 21.80
CA ASP A 558 28.27 7.07 21.62
C ASP A 558 29.27 6.34 22.55
N ASP A 559 30.50 6.11 22.07
CA ASP A 559 31.59 5.45 22.80
C ASP A 559 32.15 6.24 24.01
N ARG A 560 31.40 7.20 24.54
CA ARG A 560 31.78 7.90 25.77
C ARG A 560 31.42 7.02 26.96
N LYS A 561 32.41 6.20 27.34
CA LYS A 561 32.42 5.40 28.58
C LYS A 561 32.06 6.22 29.81
#